data_AF-A0A938BU70-F1
#
_entry.id   AF-A0A938BU70-F1
#
_cell.length_a   1.000
_cell.length_b   1.000
_cell.length_c   1.000
_cell.angle_alpha   90.00
_cell.angle_beta   90.00
_cell.angle_gamma   90.00
#
_symmetry.space_group_name_H-M   'P 1'
#
loop_
_entity.id
_entity.type
_entity.pdbx_description
1 polymer ?
#
loop_
_entity_poly.entity_id
_entity_poly.type
_entity_poly.pdbx_seq_one_letter_code
_entity_poly.pdbx_strand_id
1 'polypeptide(L)'
;MGAIDDDDVSAMRKLRQIRNKAVHNLLGFVCGEDRSTYQEDLKTMVKLIEKLDRWWIMEVETPCNADYDGVDVDASRVVSGRVSILKGLIHLASSNQEVSDFELRKSAER
;
A
#
# COMPACT_ATOMS: atom_id res chain seq x y z
N MET A 1 -19.93 -2.17 -8.40
CA MET A 1 -18.47 -2.36 -8.28
C MET A 1 -18.26 -3.50 -7.29
N GLY A 2 -17.66 -4.62 -7.70
CA GLY A 2 -17.40 -5.73 -6.76
C GLY A 2 -16.24 -5.40 -5.82
N ALA A 3 -16.22 -5.99 -4.62
CA ALA A 3 -15.15 -5.79 -3.65
C ALA A 3 -13.78 -6.26 -4.19
N ILE A 4 -13.78 -7.41 -4.86
CA ILE A 4 -12.60 -8.13 -5.37
C ILE A 4 -12.98 -8.77 -6.71
N ASP A 5 -12.06 -8.80 -7.66
CA ASP A 5 -12.14 -9.58 -8.91
C ASP A 5 -11.02 -10.65 -9.03
N ASP A 6 -11.03 -11.43 -10.10
CA ASP A 6 -10.06 -12.52 -10.31
C ASP A 6 -8.60 -12.02 -10.46
N ASP A 7 -8.42 -10.80 -10.98
CA ASP A 7 -7.11 -10.17 -11.10
C ASP A 7 -6.59 -9.78 -9.71
N ASP A 8 -7.44 -9.24 -8.84
CA ASP A 8 -7.10 -8.97 -7.44
C ASP A 8 -6.72 -10.25 -6.68
N VAL A 9 -7.48 -11.34 -6.89
CA VAL A 9 -7.17 -12.65 -6.29
C VAL A 9 -5.80 -13.13 -6.74
N SER A 10 -5.49 -12.98 -8.03
CA SER A 10 -4.20 -13.32 -8.58
C SER A 10 -3.07 -12.45 -8.02
N ALA A 11 -3.30 -11.16 -7.85
CA ALA A 11 -2.36 -10.23 -7.22
C ALA A 11 -2.12 -10.57 -5.75
N MET A 12 -3.17 -10.84 -4.95
CA MET A 12 -3.05 -11.28 -3.56
C MET A 12 -2.25 -12.57 -3.42
N ARG A 13 -2.43 -13.53 -4.33
CA ARG A 13 -1.63 -14.77 -4.34
C ARG A 13 -0.15 -14.50 -4.58
N LYS A 14 0.19 -13.62 -5.51
CA LYS A 14 1.58 -13.20 -5.76
C LYS A 14 2.17 -12.50 -4.53
N LEU A 15 1.44 -11.54 -3.95
CA LEU A 15 1.86 -10.82 -2.74
C LEU A 15 2.09 -11.76 -1.55
N ARG A 16 1.26 -12.79 -1.40
CA ARG A 16 1.47 -13.82 -0.36
C ARG A 16 2.81 -14.54 -0.53
N GLN A 17 3.19 -14.87 -1.75
CA GLN A 17 4.48 -15.53 -2.02
C GLN A 17 5.65 -14.59 -1.70
N ILE A 18 5.54 -13.31 -2.09
CA ILE A 18 6.55 -12.29 -1.81
C ILE A 18 6.73 -12.10 -0.31
N ARG A 19 5.64 -11.92 0.44
CA ARG A 19 5.67 -11.83 1.91
C ARG A 19 6.35 -13.04 2.52
N ASN A 20 6.04 -14.26 2.05
CA ASN A 20 6.69 -15.46 2.58
C ASN A 20 8.21 -15.43 2.34
N LYS A 21 8.66 -15.04 1.15
CA LYS A 21 10.10 -14.86 0.87
C LYS A 21 10.74 -13.82 1.79
N ALA A 22 10.09 -12.66 1.94
CA ALA A 22 10.56 -11.58 2.79
C ALA A 22 10.67 -12.00 4.26
N VAL A 23 9.71 -12.77 4.79
CA VAL A 23 9.75 -13.29 6.17
C VAL A 23 10.88 -14.32 6.35
N HIS A 24 11.04 -15.24 5.40
CA HIS A 24 12.11 -16.24 5.46
C HIS A 24 13.51 -15.63 5.34
N ASN A 25 13.64 -14.48 4.68
CA ASN A 25 14.90 -13.76 4.52
C ASN A 25 14.93 -12.41 5.26
N LEU A 26 14.16 -12.27 6.35
CA LEU A 26 13.98 -10.97 7.01
C LEU A 26 15.30 -10.41 7.53
N LEU A 27 16.15 -11.25 8.12
CA LEU A 27 17.46 -10.84 8.61
C LEU A 27 18.39 -10.45 7.47
N GLY A 28 18.41 -11.21 6.36
CA GLY A 28 19.21 -10.85 5.18
C GLY A 28 18.78 -9.51 4.58
N PHE A 29 17.49 -9.20 4.61
CA PHE A 29 16.97 -7.90 4.19
C PHE A 29 17.40 -6.76 5.12
N VAL A 30 17.26 -6.93 6.45
CA VAL A 30 17.63 -5.90 7.43
C VAL A 30 19.14 -5.65 7.48
N CYS A 31 19.94 -6.71 7.32
CA CYS A 31 21.41 -6.63 7.32
C CYS A 31 22.00 -6.22 5.95
N GLY A 32 21.16 -6.04 4.92
CA GLY A 32 21.60 -5.59 3.59
C GLY A 32 22.25 -6.68 2.72
N GLU A 33 22.14 -7.94 3.11
CA GLU A 33 22.56 -9.10 2.31
C GLU A 33 21.63 -9.33 1.11
N ASP A 34 20.35 -8.97 1.25
CA ASP A 34 19.35 -9.01 0.20
C ASP A 34 19.00 -7.60 -0.29
N ARG A 35 19.35 -7.30 -1.54
CA ARG A 35 19.06 -6.02 -2.21
C ARG A 35 17.77 -6.05 -3.04
N SER A 36 16.94 -7.09 -2.91
CA SER A 36 15.64 -7.12 -3.57
C SER A 36 14.78 -5.94 -3.12
N THR A 37 14.08 -5.33 -4.09
CA THR A 37 13.15 -4.23 -3.86
C THR A 37 11.73 -4.74 -4.00
N TYR A 38 10.92 -4.51 -2.97
CA TYR A 38 9.50 -4.88 -2.92
C TYR A 38 8.59 -3.65 -3.09
N GLN A 39 9.11 -2.54 -3.63
CA GLN A 39 8.36 -1.28 -3.70
C GLN A 39 7.09 -1.40 -4.55
N GLU A 40 7.17 -2.05 -5.72
CA GLU A 40 6.01 -2.25 -6.59
C GLU A 40 4.99 -3.23 -5.99
N ASP A 41 5.48 -4.24 -5.26
CA ASP A 41 4.63 -5.17 -4.53
C ASP A 41 3.88 -4.46 -3.39
N LEU A 42 4.58 -3.58 -2.65
CA LEU A 42 4.00 -2.76 -1.60
C LEU A 42 2.93 -1.82 -2.16
N LYS A 43 3.21 -1.14 -3.29
CA LYS A 43 2.23 -0.31 -3.99
C LYS A 43 1.00 -1.12 -4.42
N THR A 44 1.22 -2.32 -4.95
CA THR A 44 0.13 -3.23 -5.35
C THR A 44 -0.73 -3.63 -4.16
N MET A 45 -0.10 -3.95 -3.02
CA MET A 45 -0.80 -4.27 -1.78
C MET A 45 -1.63 -3.09 -1.26
N VAL A 46 -1.08 -1.87 -1.27
CA VAL A 46 -1.81 -0.66 -0.85
C VAL A 46 -3.02 -0.40 -1.75
N LYS A 47 -2.91 -0.60 -3.06
CA LYS A 47 -4.04 -0.45 -4.00
C LYS A 47 -5.17 -1.44 -3.72
N LEU A 48 -4.83 -2.69 -3.39
CA LEU A 48 -5.83 -3.71 -3.02
C LEU A 48 -6.55 -3.34 -1.72
N ILE A 49 -5.79 -2.89 -0.70
CA ILE A 49 -6.38 -2.41 0.57
C ILE A 49 -7.29 -1.22 0.30
N GLU A 50 -6.88 -0.27 -0.55
CA GLU A 50 -7.69 0.90 -0.92
C GLU A 50 -9.01 0.52 -1.61
N LYS A 51 -8.97 -0.43 -2.55
CA LYS A 51 -10.17 -0.93 -3.23
C LYS A 51 -11.15 -1.55 -2.23
N LEU A 52 -10.64 -2.41 -1.36
CA LEU A 52 -11.43 -3.08 -0.31
C LEU A 52 -12.04 -2.10 0.69
N ASP A 53 -11.23 -1.16 1.20
CA ASP A 53 -11.69 -0.22 2.21
C ASP A 53 -12.74 0.74 1.63
N ARG A 54 -12.56 1.19 0.39
CA ARG A 54 -13.57 2.01 -0.30
C ARG A 54 -14.87 1.25 -0.52
N TRP A 55 -14.80 -0.01 -0.94
CA TRP A 55 -15.98 -0.85 -1.09
C TRP A 55 -16.69 -1.05 0.25
N TRP A 56 -15.95 -1.32 1.33
CA TRP A 56 -16.49 -1.47 2.67
C TRP A 56 -17.19 -0.19 3.15
N ILE A 57 -16.56 0.98 2.96
CA ILE A 57 -17.18 2.27 3.31
C ILE A 57 -18.50 2.44 2.55
N MET A 58 -18.50 2.29 1.23
CA MET A 58 -19.65 2.59 0.38
C MET A 58 -20.81 1.61 0.54
N GLU A 59 -20.52 0.32 0.69
CA GLU A 59 -21.52 -0.74 0.61
C GLU A 59 -21.92 -1.27 1.99
N VAL A 60 -21.14 -0.98 3.04
CA VAL A 60 -21.39 -1.47 4.40
C VAL A 60 -21.49 -0.32 5.40
N GLU A 61 -20.48 0.53 5.53
CA GLU A 61 -20.47 1.55 6.60
C GLU A 61 -21.49 2.68 6.33
N THR A 62 -21.53 3.21 5.11
CA THR A 62 -22.44 4.30 4.73
C THR A 62 -23.91 3.88 4.81
N PRO A 63 -24.35 2.74 4.24
CA PRO A 63 -25.76 2.33 4.31
C PRO A 63 -26.21 1.94 5.73
N CYS A 64 -25.28 1.57 6.62
CA CYS A 64 -25.57 1.26 8.02
C CYS A 64 -25.49 2.49 8.94
N ASN A 65 -25.23 3.68 8.40
CA ASN A 65 -25.14 4.92 9.17
C ASN A 65 -26.28 5.88 8.80
N ALA A 66 -27.20 6.08 9.74
CA ALA A 66 -28.38 6.94 9.56
C ALA A 66 -28.02 8.41 9.24
N ASP A 67 -26.82 8.88 9.58
CA ASP A 67 -26.35 10.22 9.20
C ASP A 67 -26.23 10.40 7.68
N TYR A 68 -26.15 9.30 6.93
CA TYR A 68 -26.05 9.27 5.48
C TYR A 68 -27.36 8.86 4.79
N ASP A 69 -28.47 8.76 5.53
CA ASP A 69 -29.77 8.42 4.95
C ASP A 69 -30.23 9.50 3.95
N GLY A 70 -30.47 9.09 2.70
CA GLY A 70 -30.86 10.00 1.62
C GLY A 70 -29.73 10.91 1.12
N VAL A 71 -28.49 10.71 1.57
CA VAL A 71 -27.31 11.44 1.09
C VAL A 71 -26.71 10.69 -0.10
N ASP A 72 -26.56 11.39 -1.22
CA ASP A 72 -25.83 10.87 -2.38
C ASP A 72 -24.32 11.03 -2.16
N VAL A 73 -23.63 9.92 -1.90
CA VAL A 73 -22.19 9.89 -1.65
C VAL A 73 -21.44 9.55 -2.94
N ASP A 74 -20.61 10.48 -3.40
CA ASP A 74 -19.71 10.26 -4.54
C ASP A 74 -18.57 9.29 -4.14
N ALA A 75 -18.73 8.02 -4.52
CA ALA A 75 -17.76 6.96 -4.27
C ALA A 75 -16.34 7.28 -4.77
N SER A 76 -16.20 8.14 -5.79
CA SER A 76 -14.87 8.52 -6.32
C SER A 76 -14.09 9.40 -5.35
N ARG A 77 -14.80 10.16 -4.49
CA ARG A 77 -14.22 11.07 -3.49
C ARG A 77 -14.04 10.44 -2.13
N VAL A 78 -14.53 9.23 -1.91
CA VAL A 78 -14.32 8.51 -0.66
C VAL A 78 -12.86 8.10 -0.53
N VAL A 79 -12.24 8.53 0.56
CA VAL A 79 -10.85 8.23 0.89
C VAL A 79 -10.80 7.56 2.25
N SER A 80 -10.12 6.43 2.31
CA SER A 80 -9.79 5.79 3.58
C SER A 80 -8.71 6.60 4.33
N GLY A 81 -9.01 6.98 5.57
CA GLY A 81 -8.04 7.61 6.46
C GLY A 81 -6.84 6.69 6.75
N ARG A 82 -7.09 5.39 6.94
CA ARG A 82 -6.05 4.38 7.20
C ARG A 82 -5.07 4.26 6.03
N VAL A 83 -5.62 4.17 4.81
CA VAL A 83 -4.83 4.11 3.57
C VAL A 83 -4.06 5.41 3.35
N SER A 84 -4.66 6.57 3.67
CA SER A 84 -3.98 7.87 3.58
C SER A 84 -2.75 7.94 4.47
N ILE A 85 -2.87 7.51 5.74
CA ILE A 85 -1.74 7.46 6.68
C ILE A 85 -0.65 6.52 6.14
N LEU A 86 -1.02 5.33 5.68
CA LEU A 86 -0.07 4.36 5.13
C LEU A 86 0.68 4.90 3.91
N LYS A 87 -0.03 5.55 2.97
CA LYS A 87 0.57 6.21 1.81
C LYS A 87 1.55 7.32 2.23
N GLY A 88 1.20 8.11 3.25
CA GLY A 88 2.07 9.14 3.82
C GLY A 88 3.36 8.56 4.41
N LEU A 89 3.26 7.47 5.18
CA LEU A 89 4.43 6.78 5.75
C LEU A 89 5.35 6.22 4.66
N ILE A 90 4.77 5.61 3.62
CA ILE A 90 5.54 5.10 2.48
C ILE A 90 6.25 6.24 1.74
N HIS A 91 5.57 7.37 1.53
CA HIS A 91 6.16 8.54 0.89
C HIS A 91 7.34 9.10 1.68
N LEU A 92 7.18 9.31 3.00
CA LEU A 92 8.24 9.79 3.89
C LEU A 92 9.45 8.85 3.94
N ALA A 93 9.20 7.53 3.99
CA ALA A 93 10.27 6.55 3.95
C ALA A 93 11.04 6.60 2.62
N SER A 94 10.33 6.82 1.51
CA SER A 94 10.93 6.88 0.17
C SER A 94 11.74 8.17 -0.05
N SER A 95 11.22 9.32 0.41
CA SER A 95 11.94 10.60 0.30
C SER A 95 13.26 10.60 1.08
N ASN A 96 13.30 9.95 2.23
CA ASN A 96 14.52 9.84 3.03
C ASN A 96 15.59 8.96 2.34
N GLN A 97 15.17 7.95 1.58
CA GLN A 97 16.09 7.12 0.79
C GLN A 97 16.74 7.92 -0.34
N GLU A 98 15.97 8.73 -1.07
CA GLU A 98 16.48 9.56 -2.17
C GLU A 98 17.56 10.56 -1.69
N VAL A 99 17.37 11.15 -0.51
CA VAL A 99 18.35 12.07 0.11
C VAL A 99 19.62 11.31 0.50
N SER A 100 19.50 10.13 1.10
CA SER A 100 20.65 9.30 1.48
C SER A 100 21.49 8.89 0.26
N ASP A 101 20.83 8.45 -0.81
CA ASP A 101 21.50 8.04 -2.06
C ASP A 101 22.21 9.20 -2.74
N PHE A 102 21.62 10.40 -2.67
CA PHE A 102 22.23 11.63 -3.19
C PHE A 102 23.52 12.00 -2.47
N GLU A 103 23.53 11.97 -1.13
CA GLU A 103 24.71 12.30 -0.32
C GLU A 103 25.85 11.26 -0.49
N LEU A 104 25.51 9.97 -0.66
CA LEU A 104 26.49 8.92 -0.95
C LEU A 104 27.19 9.14 -2.30
N ARG A 105 26.44 9.50 -3.35
CA ARG A 105 27.02 9.80 -4.68
C ARG A 105 27.96 11.00 -4.64
N LYS A 106 27.54 12.08 -3.98
CA LYS A 106 28.35 13.30 -3.80
C LYS A 106 29.64 13.04 -3.03
N SER A 107 29.65 12.07 -2.12
CA SER A 107 30.83 11.70 -1.34
C SER A 107 31.80 10.80 -2.11
N ALA A 108 31.32 10.04 -3.09
CA ALA A 108 32.15 9.20 -3.96
C ALA A 108 32.82 9.98 -5.13
N GLU A 109 32.33 11.19 -5.43
CA GLU A 109 32.87 12.10 -6.45
C GLU A 109 33.95 13.06 -5.92
N ARG A 110 34.33 12.95 -4.63
CA ARG A 110 35.40 13.72 -3.98
C ARG A 110 36.63 12.86 -3.75
#